data_AF-A0A7J4UN80-F1
#
_entry.id   AF-A0A7J4UN80-F1
#
_cell.length_a   1.000
_cell.length_b   1.000
_cell.length_c   1.000
_cell.angle_alpha   90.00
_cell.angle_beta   90.00
_cell.angle_gamma   90.00
#
_symmetry.space_group_name_H-M   'P 1'
#
loop_
_entity.id
_entity.type
_entity.pdbx_description
1 polymer ?
#
loop_
_entity_poly.entity_id
_entity_poly.type
_entity_poly.pdbx_seq_one_letter_code
_entity_poly.pdbx_strand_id
1 'polypeptide(L)'
;GQMSDIFSMMENEMGNFAGFGFGDIKFVVVDTNPKNDVVVVAPETEVVFNPQAVELKEDALALGINYEDIGGLSEEITKVREMVELPLQHPEIFEKLGIEAPKGVLLHGPPGTGKTLLAKAVASETNSHFIVINGPEVISKFYGESEA
;
A
#
# COMPACT_ATOMS: atom_id res chain seq x y z
N GLY A 1 -19.97 -14.83 22.94
CA GLY A 1 -19.00 -14.56 24.03
C GLY A 1 -17.60 -14.74 23.51
N GLN A 2 -17.19 -13.87 22.58
CA GLN A 2 -15.80 -13.66 22.15
C GLN A 2 -15.69 -12.19 21.69
N MET A 3 -16.66 -11.72 20.89
CA MET A 3 -16.75 -10.30 20.49
C MET A 3 -17.04 -9.35 21.66
N SER A 4 -17.92 -9.74 22.59
CA SER A 4 -18.17 -9.02 23.85
C SER A 4 -16.92 -8.92 24.73
N ASP A 5 -16.06 -9.93 24.66
CA ASP A 5 -14.90 -10.06 25.52
C ASP A 5 -13.75 -9.22 24.96
N ILE A 6 -13.67 -9.08 23.63
CA ILE A 6 -12.77 -8.13 22.95
C ILE A 6 -13.19 -6.68 23.22
N PHE A 7 -14.48 -6.35 23.10
CA PHE A 7 -14.97 -5.00 23.40
C PHE A 7 -14.70 -4.62 24.85
N SER A 8 -14.88 -5.55 25.79
CA SER A 8 -14.59 -5.31 27.21
C SER A 8 -13.09 -5.30 27.54
N MET A 9 -12.25 -6.06 26.83
CA MET A 9 -10.79 -5.94 26.93
C MET A 9 -10.29 -4.59 26.38
N MET A 10 -10.79 -4.15 25.22
CA MET A 10 -10.48 -2.83 24.66
C MET A 10 -10.99 -1.69 25.56
N GLU A 11 -12.20 -1.78 26.11
CA GLU A 11 -12.71 -0.79 27.07
C GLU A 11 -11.86 -0.72 28.35
N ASN A 12 -11.35 -1.85 28.85
CA ASN A 12 -10.48 -1.87 30.02
C ASN A 12 -9.08 -1.30 29.75
N GLU A 13 -8.50 -1.52 28.56
CA GLU A 13 -7.20 -0.93 28.20
C GLU A 13 -7.31 0.55 27.76
N MET A 14 -8.42 0.94 27.12
CA MET A 14 -8.66 2.31 26.63
C MET A 14 -9.42 3.19 27.62
N GLY A 15 -9.93 2.64 28.73
CA GLY A 15 -10.73 3.34 29.74
C GLY A 15 -10.02 4.51 30.45
N ASN A 16 -8.71 4.68 30.25
CA ASN A 16 -7.95 5.83 30.76
C ASN A 16 -7.75 6.95 29.73
N PHE A 17 -8.34 6.83 28.54
CA PHE A 17 -8.26 7.82 27.46
C PHE A 17 -9.67 8.29 27.05
N ALA A 18 -10.46 8.73 28.02
CA ALA A 18 -11.76 9.36 27.81
C ALA A 18 -11.60 10.71 27.09
N GLY A 19 -11.38 10.67 25.77
CA GLY A 19 -11.21 11.89 24.96
C GLY A 19 -11.13 11.72 23.44
N PHE A 20 -10.95 10.52 22.90
CA PHE A 20 -10.93 10.30 21.44
C PHE A 20 -12.15 9.48 21.02
N GLY A 21 -12.97 10.05 20.13
CA GLY A 21 -14.11 9.37 19.54
C GLY A 21 -13.70 8.07 18.87
N PHE A 22 -14.61 7.09 18.85
CA PHE A 22 -14.44 5.82 18.17
C PHE A 22 -14.11 6.05 16.69
N GLY A 23 -12.81 6.06 16.36
CA GLY A 23 -12.35 5.97 14.98
C GLY A 23 -12.59 4.57 14.44
N ASP A 24 -12.73 4.45 13.12
CA ASP A 24 -12.96 3.18 12.44
C ASP A 24 -11.90 2.14 12.81
N ILE A 25 -12.33 1.02 13.41
CA ILE A 25 -11.45 -0.12 13.69
C ILE A 25 -11.20 -0.85 12.37
N LYS A 26 -9.95 -0.87 11.92
CA LYS A 26 -9.53 -1.57 10.70
C LYS A 26 -9.06 -2.98 11.02
N PHE A 27 -9.58 -3.97 10.30
CA PHE A 27 -9.13 -5.35 10.36
C PHE A 27 -8.39 -5.71 9.07
N VAL A 28 -7.38 -6.59 9.18
CA VAL A 28 -6.65 -7.15 8.04
C VAL A 28 -6.71 -8.67 8.13
N VAL A 29 -7.01 -9.32 7.01
CA VAL A 29 -7.00 -10.79 6.92
C VAL A 29 -5.56 -11.26 6.83
N VAL A 30 -5.13 -12.07 7.80
CA VAL A 30 -3.74 -12.56 7.89
C VAL A 30 -3.54 -13.95 7.27
N ASP A 31 -4.58 -14.79 7.28
CA ASP A 31 -4.58 -16.12 6.69
C ASP A 31 -6.01 -16.58 6.38
N THR A 32 -6.16 -17.49 5.42
CA THR A 32 -7.44 -18.10 5.05
C THR A 32 -7.26 -19.60 4.81
N ASN A 33 -8.28 -20.39 5.16
CA ASN A 33 -8.33 -21.81 4.85
C ASN A 33 -9.72 -22.16 4.29
N PRO A 34 -9.85 -22.56 3.02
CA PRO A 34 -8.78 -22.82 2.05
C PRO A 34 -8.04 -21.55 1.58
N LYS A 35 -6.74 -21.69 1.29
CA LYS A 35 -5.90 -20.60 0.78
C LYS A 35 -6.29 -20.22 -0.64
N ASN A 36 -7.01 -19.12 -0.79
CA ASN A 36 -7.36 -18.51 -2.08
C ASN A 36 -7.28 -16.98 -1.95
N ASP A 37 -7.08 -16.30 -3.09
CA ASP A 37 -7.03 -14.83 -3.16
C ASP A 37 -8.35 -14.18 -2.70
N VAL A 38 -9.47 -14.87 -2.93
CA VAL A 38 -10.79 -14.45 -2.47
C VAL A 38 -11.50 -15.65 -1.86
N VAL A 39 -12.03 -15.47 -0.65
CA VAL A 39 -12.86 -16.46 0.07
C VAL A 39 -14.17 -15.82 0.49
N VAL A 40 -15.24 -16.61 0.51
CA VAL A 40 -16.56 -16.17 0.98
C VAL A 40 -16.71 -16.57 2.44
N VAL A 41 -17.06 -15.60 3.30
CA VAL A 41 -17.40 -15.86 4.70
C VAL A 41 -18.84 -16.35 4.77
N ALA A 42 -19.02 -17.64 5.05
CA ALA A 42 -20.31 -18.29 5.23
C ALA A 42 -20.63 -18.42 6.73
N PRO A 43 -21.88 -18.75 7.13
CA PRO A 43 -22.25 -18.91 8.54
C PRO A 43 -21.40 -19.92 9.33
N GLU A 44 -20.83 -20.90 8.63
CA GLU A 44 -19.93 -21.93 9.17
C GLU A 44 -18.46 -21.51 9.23
N THR A 45 -18.09 -20.34 8.69
CA THR A 45 -16.71 -19.85 8.70
C THR A 45 -16.33 -19.38 10.11
N GLU A 46 -15.31 -20.03 10.69
CA GLU A 46 -14.76 -19.61 11.97
C GLU A 46 -13.76 -18.46 11.77
N VAL A 47 -14.03 -17.32 12.42
CA VAL A 47 -13.16 -16.14 12.39
C VAL A 47 -12.36 -16.08 13.68
N VAL A 48 -11.03 -16.21 13.57
CA VAL A 48 -10.11 -16.16 14.70
C VAL A 48 -9.44 -14.79 14.74
N PHE A 49 -9.59 -14.09 15.86
CA PHE A 49 -8.89 -12.82 16.11
C PHE A 49 -7.52 -13.11 16.72
N ASN A 50 -6.46 -12.60 16.07
CA ASN A 50 -5.13 -12.64 16.66
C ASN A 50 -4.89 -11.36 17.48
N PRO A 51 -4.72 -11.45 18.81
CA PRO A 51 -4.50 -10.29 19.69
C PRO A 51 -3.08 -9.72 19.56
N GLN A 52 -2.15 -10.44 18.94
CA GLN A 52 -0.84 -9.89 18.62
C GLN A 52 -0.99 -8.94 17.44
N ALA A 53 -0.57 -7.68 17.61
CA ALA A 53 -0.42 -6.76 16.49
C ALA A 53 0.49 -7.42 15.46
N VAL A 54 -0.07 -7.79 14.32
CA VAL A 54 0.72 -8.24 13.19
C VAL A 54 1.49 -7.01 12.73
N GLU A 55 2.82 -7.08 12.67
CA GLU A 55 3.60 -6.11 11.91
C GLU A 55 3.11 -6.20 10.47
N LEU A 56 2.19 -5.30 10.12
CA LEU A 56 1.79 -5.11 8.75
C LEU A 56 3.07 -4.68 8.06
N LYS A 57 3.63 -5.57 7.22
CA LYS A 57 4.70 -5.18 6.30
C LYS A 57 4.20 -3.92 5.62
N GLU A 58 4.94 -2.82 5.78
CA GLU A 58 4.51 -1.49 5.31
C GLU A 58 4.08 -1.55 3.84
N ASP A 59 4.65 -2.48 3.06
CA ASP A 59 4.30 -2.81 1.68
C ASP A 59 2.80 -3.06 1.44
N ALA A 60 2.09 -3.70 2.38
CA ALA A 60 0.67 -4.04 2.24
C ALA A 60 -0.28 -2.88 2.62
N LEU A 61 0.17 -1.96 3.48
CA LEU A 61 -0.59 -0.75 3.85
C LEU A 61 -0.26 0.45 2.95
N ALA A 62 0.93 0.47 2.35
CA ALA A 62 1.42 1.57 1.51
C ALA A 62 0.70 1.68 0.16
N LEU A 63 -0.05 0.64 -0.24
CA LEU A 63 -0.82 0.56 -1.49
C LEU A 63 -2.30 0.95 -1.34
N GLY A 64 -2.70 1.54 -0.21
CA GLY A 64 -4.08 2.00 0.00
C GLY A 64 -4.41 3.36 -0.61
N ILE A 65 -3.56 3.88 -1.50
CA ILE A 65 -3.76 5.18 -2.18
C ILE A 65 -4.15 4.88 -3.63
N ASN A 66 -5.26 5.45 -4.07
CA ASN A 66 -5.74 5.36 -5.45
C ASN A 66 -5.56 6.72 -6.17
N TYR A 67 -5.75 6.74 -7.49
CA TYR A 67 -5.70 8.01 -8.24
C TYR A 67 -6.77 9.02 -7.77
N GLU A 68 -7.89 8.51 -7.25
CA GLU A 68 -9.01 9.33 -6.74
C GLU A 68 -8.62 10.14 -5.50
N ASP A 69 -7.61 9.70 -4.75
CA ASP A 69 -7.10 10.40 -3.57
C ASP A 69 -6.18 11.58 -3.94
N ILE A 70 -5.87 11.77 -5.23
CA ILE A 70 -4.93 12.78 -5.71
C ILE A 70 -5.67 13.92 -6.43
N GLY A 71 -5.78 15.06 -5.74
CA GLY A 71 -6.37 16.27 -6.29
C GLY A 71 -5.41 17.10 -7.16
N GLY A 72 -5.92 17.67 -8.26
CA GLY A 72 -5.24 18.73 -9.02
C GLY A 72 -4.06 18.30 -9.91
N LEU A 73 -3.88 16.99 -10.12
CA LEU A 73 -2.79 16.41 -10.93
C LEU A 73 -3.29 15.52 -12.07
N SER A 74 -4.48 15.81 -12.61
CA SER A 74 -5.14 14.93 -13.61
C SER A 74 -4.30 14.72 -14.87
N GLU A 75 -3.59 15.76 -15.32
CA GLU A 75 -2.69 15.67 -16.49
C GLU A 75 -1.46 14.83 -16.18
N GLU A 76 -0.84 15.03 -15.02
CA GLU A 76 0.33 14.28 -14.57
C GLU A 76 0.00 12.82 -14.35
N ILE A 77 -1.16 12.52 -13.75
CA ILE A 77 -1.68 11.16 -13.58
C ILE A 77 -1.78 10.50 -14.96
N THR A 78 -2.43 11.16 -15.93
CA THR A 78 -2.60 10.61 -17.28
C THR A 78 -1.25 10.26 -17.92
N LYS A 79 -0.27 11.16 -17.84
CA LYS A 79 1.09 10.92 -18.38
C LYS A 79 1.79 9.75 -17.70
N VAL A 80 1.68 9.63 -16.38
CA VAL A 80 2.31 8.53 -15.65
C VAL A 80 1.64 7.20 -15.97
N ARG A 81 0.31 7.17 -16.14
CA ARG A 81 -0.41 5.97 -16.59
C ARG A 81 0.06 5.51 -17.97
N GLU A 82 0.19 6.43 -18.93
CA GLU A 82 0.71 6.11 -20.26
C GLU A 82 2.17 5.61 -20.23
N MET A 83 2.99 6.15 -19.33
CA MET A 83 4.42 5.82 -19.24
C MET A 83 4.71 4.56 -18.43
N VAL A 84 3.83 4.17 -17.50
CA VAL A 84 4.06 3.09 -16.53
C VAL A 84 2.99 2.00 -16.62
N GLU A 85 1.72 2.35 -16.46
CA GLU A 85 0.61 1.38 -16.45
C GLU A 85 0.43 0.74 -17.83
N LEU A 86 0.42 1.52 -18.90
CA LEU A 86 0.22 1.01 -20.26
C LEU A 86 1.30 -0.02 -20.68
N PRO A 87 2.61 0.22 -20.50
CA PRO A 87 3.62 -0.80 -20.77
C PRO A 87 3.53 -2.06 -19.92
N LEU A 88 3.11 -1.93 -18.66
CA LEU A 88 3.02 -3.06 -17.72
C LEU A 88 1.80 -3.93 -18.01
N GLN A 89 0.66 -3.32 -18.33
CA GLN A 89 -0.59 -4.03 -18.60
C GLN A 89 -0.70 -4.51 -20.06
N HIS A 90 -0.12 -3.78 -21.01
CA HIS A 90 -0.26 -4.01 -22.45
C HIS A 90 1.08 -4.01 -23.22
N PRO A 91 2.05 -4.87 -22.86
CA PRO A 91 3.35 -4.94 -23.54
C PRO A 91 3.24 -5.24 -25.04
N GLU A 92 2.18 -5.94 -25.47
CA GLU A 92 1.93 -6.32 -26.86
C GLU A 92 1.77 -5.11 -27.80
N ILE A 93 1.36 -3.95 -27.28
CA ILE A 93 1.22 -2.72 -28.06
C ILE A 93 2.60 -2.22 -28.49
N PHE A 94 3.56 -2.25 -27.56
CA PHE A 94 4.94 -1.81 -27.79
C PHE A 94 5.67 -2.75 -28.76
N GLU A 95 5.46 -4.06 -28.63
CA GLU A 95 5.99 -5.06 -29.55
C GLU A 95 5.47 -4.87 -30.98
N LYS A 96 4.15 -4.66 -31.15
CA LYS A 96 3.54 -4.44 -32.47
C LYS A 96 4.01 -3.15 -33.14
N LEU A 97 4.22 -2.11 -32.36
CA LEU A 97 4.72 -0.82 -32.84
C LEU A 97 6.25 -0.84 -33.09
N GLY A 98 6.96 -1.86 -32.60
CA GLY A 98 8.40 -1.96 -32.72
C GLY A 98 9.16 -0.89 -31.93
N ILE A 99 8.56 -0.41 -30.83
CA ILE A 99 9.13 0.62 -29.95
C ILE A 99 9.44 0.02 -28.57
N GLU A 100 10.48 0.53 -27.91
CA GLU A 100 10.76 0.15 -26.52
C GLU A 100 9.91 0.96 -25.54
N ALA A 101 9.43 0.29 -24.50
CA ALA A 101 8.75 0.95 -23.39
C ALA A 101 9.73 1.83 -22.57
N PRO A 102 9.25 2.93 -21.98
CA PRO A 102 10.03 3.72 -21.03
C PRO A 102 10.49 2.87 -19.83
N LYS A 103 11.77 2.97 -19.48
CA LYS A 103 12.36 2.20 -18.35
C LYS A 103 12.44 2.98 -17.04
N GLY A 104 12.12 4.27 -17.06
CA GLY A 104 12.19 5.13 -15.88
C GLY A 104 11.42 6.42 -16.07
N VAL A 105 10.83 6.90 -14.97
CA VAL A 105 10.07 8.15 -14.90
C VAL A 105 10.65 9.01 -13.79
N LEU A 106 10.89 10.29 -14.07
CA LEU A 106 11.35 11.27 -13.09
C LEU A 106 10.23 12.25 -12.77
N LEU A 107 9.73 12.22 -11.53
CA LEU A 107 8.77 13.20 -11.02
C LEU A 107 9.53 14.37 -10.39
N HIS A 108 9.35 15.58 -10.93
CA HIS A 108 10.00 16.80 -10.41
C HIS A 108 8.99 17.90 -10.09
N GLY A 109 9.34 18.80 -9.17
CA GLY A 109 8.51 19.96 -8.79
C GLY A 109 8.72 20.39 -7.33
N PRO A 110 8.07 21.48 -6.89
CA PRO A 110 8.16 21.98 -5.51
C PRO A 110 7.84 20.92 -4.44
N PRO A 111 8.38 21.02 -3.21
CA PRO A 111 7.99 20.10 -2.13
C PRO A 111 6.49 20.19 -1.84
N GLY A 112 5.86 19.08 -1.46
CA GLY A 112 4.44 19.03 -1.11
C GLY A 112 3.45 18.87 -2.28
N THR A 113 3.91 18.76 -3.53
CA THR A 113 3.02 18.59 -4.71
C THR A 113 2.61 17.13 -4.98
N GLY A 114 2.59 16.26 -3.98
CA GLY A 114 2.07 14.89 -4.14
C GLY A 114 2.91 13.90 -4.98
N LYS A 115 4.17 14.19 -5.32
CA LYS A 115 5.02 13.27 -6.13
C LYS A 115 5.13 11.85 -5.57
N THR A 116 5.39 11.73 -4.26
CA THR A 116 5.49 10.42 -3.59
C THR A 116 4.12 9.73 -3.50
N LEU A 117 3.04 10.49 -3.34
CA LEU A 117 1.68 9.95 -3.35
C LEU A 117 1.32 9.41 -4.74
N LEU A 118 1.68 10.13 -5.81
CA LEU A 118 1.49 9.68 -7.18
C LEU A 118 2.24 8.38 -7.47
N ALA A 119 3.50 8.28 -7.04
CA ALA A 119 4.28 7.05 -7.22
C ALA A 119 3.65 5.85 -6.48
N LYS A 120 3.14 6.07 -5.26
CA LYS A 120 2.42 5.04 -4.50
C LYS A 120 1.12 4.64 -5.19
N ALA A 121 0.32 5.60 -5.64
CA ALA A 121 -0.95 5.34 -6.32
C ALA A 121 -0.77 4.50 -7.58
N VAL A 122 0.23 4.82 -8.40
CA VAL A 122 0.56 4.05 -9.60
C VAL A 122 0.88 2.61 -9.24
N ALA A 123 1.66 2.38 -8.20
CA ALA A 123 2.02 1.04 -7.78
C ALA A 123 0.84 0.22 -7.25
N SER A 124 -0.09 0.87 -6.53
CA SER A 124 -1.34 0.26 -6.07
C SER A 124 -2.18 -0.20 -7.27
N GLU A 125 -2.35 0.68 -8.24
CA GLU A 125 -3.24 0.50 -9.40
C GLU A 125 -2.68 -0.53 -10.39
N THR A 126 -1.36 -0.60 -10.56
CA THR A 126 -0.73 -1.62 -11.41
C THR A 126 -0.50 -2.96 -10.70
N ASN A 127 -0.92 -3.11 -9.43
CA ASN A 127 -0.66 -4.26 -8.57
C ASN A 127 0.81 -4.75 -8.68
N SER A 128 1.74 -3.80 -8.76
CA SER A 128 3.13 -4.07 -9.07
C SER A 128 3.96 -4.08 -7.79
N HIS A 129 5.03 -4.87 -7.79
CA HIS A 129 5.97 -4.91 -6.67
C HIS A 129 6.65 -3.55 -6.50
N PHE A 130 6.30 -2.83 -5.44
CA PHE A 130 6.79 -1.48 -5.17
C PHE A 130 7.92 -1.49 -4.15
N ILE A 131 9.08 -0.94 -4.51
CA ILE A 131 10.21 -0.79 -3.60
C ILE A 131 10.45 0.71 -3.42
N VAL A 132 10.21 1.20 -2.21
CA VAL A 132 10.58 2.57 -1.84
C VAL A 132 12.03 2.58 -1.41
N ILE A 133 12.82 3.42 -2.05
CA ILE A 133 14.20 3.69 -1.65
C ILE A 133 14.30 5.17 -1.33
N ASN A 134 14.47 5.51 -0.05
CA ASN A 134 14.67 6.90 0.35
C ASN A 134 16.15 7.27 0.17
N GLY A 135 16.44 8.35 -0.54
CA GLY A 135 17.81 8.81 -0.80
C GLY A 135 18.72 8.87 0.45
N PRO A 136 18.25 9.42 1.59
CA PRO A 136 19.02 9.41 2.84
C PRO A 136 19.33 8.01 3.39
N GLU A 137 18.45 7.02 3.20
CA GLU A 137 18.66 5.63 3.66
C GLU A 137 19.74 4.92 2.85
N VAL A 138 19.84 5.25 1.56
CA VAL A 138 20.93 4.75 0.71
C VAL A 138 22.25 5.31 1.21
N ILE A 139 22.34 6.62 1.43
CA ILE A 139 23.58 7.30 1.82
C ILE A 139 24.04 6.88 3.23
N SER A 140 23.10 6.65 4.17
CA SER A 140 23.43 6.26 5.55
C SER A 140 23.94 4.82 5.68
N LYS A 141 23.44 3.89 4.85
CA LYS A 141 23.95 2.49 4.83
C LYS A 141 25.37 2.37 4.27
N PHE A 142 25.80 3.28 3.39
CA PHE A 142 27.16 3.26 2.84
C PHE A 142 28.24 3.88 3.75
N TYR A 143 27.88 4.41 4.93
CA TYR A 143 28.88 4.93 5.89
C TYR A 143 29.50 3.85 6.79
N GLY A 144 29.22 2.56 6.55
CA GLY A 144 29.71 1.48 7.42
C GLY A 144 29.98 0.10 6.79
N GLU A 145 29.60 -0.16 5.53
CA GLU A 145 29.88 -1.45 4.86
C GLU A 145 30.91 -1.38 3.72
N SER A 146 31.57 -0.23 3.52
CA SER A 146 32.64 -0.08 2.52
C SER A 146 34.06 -0.17 3.09
N GLU A 147 34.24 -0.41 4.39
CA GLU A 147 35.59 -0.57 4.99
C GLU A 147 35.64 -1.73 6.00
N ALA A 148 35.61 -2.98 5.48
CA ALA A 148 36.35 -4.13 6.03
C ALA A 148 36.33 -5.31 5.04
#